data_AF-A0A444Z702-F1
#
_entry.id   AF-A0A444Z702-F1
#
_cell.length_a   1.000
_cell.length_b   1.000
_cell.length_c   1.000
_cell.angle_alpha   90.00
_cell.angle_beta   90.00
_cell.angle_gamma   90.00
#
_symmetry.space_group_name_H-M   'P 1'
#
loop_
_entity.id
_entity.type
_entity.pdbx_description
1 polymer ?
#
loop_
_entity_poly.entity_id
_entity_poly.type
_entity_poly.pdbx_seq_one_letter_code
_entity_poly.pdbx_strand_id
1 'polypeptide(L)'
;MTMMPGFEIHQRKFDCSENYVFFQEKKSIRPTFSAERIFGGTVLAMCSNDFICFYNWAECRLIRRIDVNVKVSAFMRTSIGLIVVIASDTSFYILKYNRDVVASYLDSKTAVDEQGVEDAFELLHEMNERVRTGIWVGDCFIYNYSSWRLNYCVSGEVTTMSHLDRPMYLLGYLASQSKVYLIDKEFKTLVMRGDLDRANEVLPSIPKEHHNRGQELLVKQFLKLATIEVEGETKLQREVAEKS
;
A
#
# COMPACT_ATOMS: atom_id res chain seq x y z
N MET A 1 -12.52 28.55 -20.85
CA MET A 1 -11.11 28.13 -20.96
C MET A 1 -10.44 28.52 -19.66
N THR A 2 -10.44 27.62 -18.68
CA THR A 2 -9.92 27.89 -17.34
C THR A 2 -9.04 26.71 -16.98
N MET A 3 -7.72 26.86 -17.20
CA MET A 3 -6.73 25.90 -16.70
C MET A 3 -6.70 26.01 -15.18
N MET A 4 -7.06 24.92 -14.49
CA MET A 4 -6.83 24.73 -13.06
C MET A 4 -5.39 24.21 -12.83
N PRO A 5 -4.80 24.43 -11.65
CA PRO A 5 -3.35 24.40 -11.45
C PRO A 5 -2.79 22.97 -11.45
N GLY A 6 -1.62 22.82 -12.08
CA GLY A 6 -0.85 21.57 -12.13
C GLY A 6 -0.34 21.14 -10.76
N PHE A 7 -0.36 19.83 -10.55
CA PHE A 7 0.23 19.16 -9.39
C PHE A 7 1.75 19.01 -9.63
N GLU A 8 2.58 19.46 -8.70
CA GLU A 8 4.04 19.26 -8.72
C GLU A 8 4.43 18.31 -7.58
N ILE A 9 5.26 17.31 -7.89
CA ILE A 9 5.73 16.31 -6.92
C ILE A 9 7.19 16.62 -6.59
N HIS A 10 7.47 16.88 -5.31
CA HIS A 10 8.80 17.20 -4.81
C HIS A 10 9.43 16.00 -4.08
N GLN A 11 10.58 15.51 -4.56
CA GLN A 11 11.34 14.42 -3.94
C GLN A 11 12.18 14.92 -2.75
N ARG A 12 12.13 14.21 -1.61
CA ARG A 12 12.82 14.53 -0.35
C ARG A 12 13.74 13.38 0.09
N LYS A 13 14.99 13.68 0.49
CA LYS A 13 15.99 12.68 0.94
C LYS A 13 16.01 12.62 2.48
N PHE A 14 16.08 11.42 3.05
CA PHE A 14 16.30 11.20 4.48
C PHE A 14 17.80 11.14 4.76
N ASP A 15 18.28 12.01 5.63
CA ASP A 15 19.57 11.85 6.29
C ASP A 15 19.32 11.91 7.80
N CYS A 16 19.66 10.83 8.51
CA CYS A 16 19.37 10.68 9.92
C CYS A 16 20.61 11.07 10.71
N SER A 17 20.82 12.39 10.84
CA SER A 17 21.65 12.95 11.90
C SER A 17 20.91 14.12 12.51
N GLU A 18 21.01 14.22 13.82
CA GLU A 18 20.28 15.10 14.73
C GLU A 18 20.04 16.52 14.15
N ASN A 19 18.86 17.09 14.41
CA ASN A 19 18.38 18.43 14.06
C ASN A 19 17.46 18.55 12.84
N TYR A 20 16.54 19.52 12.91
CA TYR A 20 15.50 19.88 11.94
C TYR A 20 15.89 19.61 10.47
N VAL A 21 15.11 18.75 9.80
CA VAL A 21 15.31 18.40 8.38
C VAL A 21 14.83 19.56 7.51
N PHE A 22 15.76 20.37 6.99
CA PHE A 22 15.49 21.23 5.86
C PHE A 22 15.30 20.36 4.61
N PHE A 23 14.05 20.18 4.20
CA PHE A 23 13.72 19.47 2.98
C PHE A 23 14.16 20.28 1.76
N GLN A 24 15.26 19.87 1.13
CA GLN A 24 15.67 20.40 -0.16
C GLN A 24 15.03 19.62 -1.30
N GLU A 25 14.41 20.36 -2.22
CA GLU A 25 13.78 19.82 -3.42
C GLU A 25 14.85 19.32 -4.40
N LYS A 26 14.73 18.07 -4.83
CA LYS A 26 15.66 17.49 -5.81
C LYS A 26 15.19 17.65 -7.25
N LYS A 27 13.89 17.48 -7.51
CA LYS A 27 13.31 17.45 -8.85
C LYS A 27 11.82 17.70 -8.80
N SER A 28 11.32 18.50 -9.74
CA SER A 28 9.89 18.72 -9.99
C SER A 28 9.50 18.00 -11.27
N ILE A 29 8.38 17.28 -11.22
CA ILE A 29 7.82 16.54 -12.35
C ILE A 29 6.38 17.03 -12.50
N ARG A 30 6.01 17.39 -13.73
CA ARG A 30 4.62 17.63 -14.10
C ARG A 30 4.14 16.47 -14.96
N PRO A 31 3.31 15.56 -14.42
CA PRO A 31 2.69 14.54 -15.26
C PRO A 31 1.83 15.20 -16.34
N THR A 32 1.70 14.53 -17.49
CA THR A 32 0.86 14.97 -18.61
C THR A 32 -0.64 14.79 -18.33
N PHE A 33 -0.99 14.21 -17.19
CA PHE A 33 -2.34 13.93 -16.74
C PHE A 33 -2.55 14.42 -15.30
N SER A 34 -3.81 14.56 -14.91
CA SER A 34 -4.20 14.89 -13.53
C SER A 34 -4.01 13.67 -12.63
N ALA A 35 -2.98 13.70 -11.79
CA ALA A 35 -2.74 12.64 -10.80
C ALA A 35 -3.71 12.79 -9.62
N GLU A 36 -4.52 11.77 -9.37
CA GLU A 36 -5.43 11.73 -8.22
C GLU A 36 -4.75 11.17 -6.97
N ARG A 37 -3.90 10.16 -7.18
CA ARG A 37 -3.19 9.47 -6.10
C ARG A 37 -1.78 9.13 -6.52
N ILE A 38 -0.91 9.12 -5.53
CA ILE A 38 0.51 8.79 -5.68
C ILE A 38 0.82 7.66 -4.72
N PHE A 39 1.54 6.66 -5.21
CA PHE A 39 2.04 5.55 -4.42
C PHE A 39 3.56 5.55 -4.47
N GLY A 40 4.16 5.46 -3.29
CA GLY A 40 5.60 5.30 -3.14
C GLY A 40 6.02 3.83 -3.23
N GLY A 41 7.31 3.59 -2.99
CA GLY A 41 7.91 2.26 -3.02
C GLY A 41 9.18 2.25 -3.86
N THR A 42 9.49 1.10 -4.44
CA THR A 42 10.69 0.95 -5.29
C THR A 42 10.65 1.84 -6.52
N VAL A 43 9.46 2.09 -7.07
CA VAL A 43 9.20 3.02 -8.16
C VAL A 43 8.08 3.97 -7.76
N LEU A 44 8.03 5.15 -8.37
CA LEU A 44 6.96 6.11 -8.16
C LEU A 44 5.76 5.69 -9.00
N ALA A 45 4.60 5.45 -8.38
CA ALA A 45 3.37 5.21 -9.12
C ALA A 45 2.45 6.42 -9.01
N MET A 46 1.89 6.85 -10.13
CA MET A 46 0.92 7.94 -10.20
C MET A 46 -0.35 7.43 -10.89
N CYS A 47 -1.50 7.67 -10.26
CA CYS A 47 -2.79 7.17 -10.74
C CYS A 47 -3.67 8.30 -11.24
N SER A 48 -4.29 8.06 -12.39
CA SER A 48 -5.50 8.73 -12.86
C SER A 48 -6.74 7.93 -12.39
N ASN A 49 -7.91 8.30 -12.90
CA ASN A 49 -9.17 7.57 -12.70
C ASN A 49 -9.20 6.19 -13.36
N ASP A 50 -8.41 6.00 -14.42
CA ASP A 50 -8.54 4.91 -15.37
C ASP A 50 -7.23 4.16 -15.61
N PHE A 51 -6.10 4.72 -15.20
CA PHE A 51 -4.79 4.10 -15.35
C PHE A 51 -3.84 4.44 -14.21
N ILE A 52 -2.77 3.65 -14.11
CA ILE A 52 -1.59 3.89 -13.28
C ILE A 52 -0.34 3.94 -14.14
N CYS A 53 0.52 4.92 -13.88
CA CYS A 53 1.80 5.08 -14.53
C CYS A 53 2.92 4.91 -13.49
N PHE A 54 3.89 4.04 -13.79
CA PHE A 54 5.07 3.82 -12.97
C PHE A 54 6.25 4.60 -13.54
N TYR A 55 7.02 5.24 -12.67
CA TYR A 55 8.14 6.10 -13.01
C TYR A 55 9.38 5.73 -12.21
N ASN A 56 10.54 5.88 -12.84
CA ASN A 56 11.81 5.77 -12.14
C ASN A 56 12.03 7.00 -11.24
N TRP A 57 12.39 6.80 -9.98
CA TRP A 57 12.67 7.90 -9.04
C TRP A 57 13.85 8.78 -9.42
N ALA A 58 14.86 8.24 -10.13
CA ALA A 58 16.06 9.00 -10.45
C ALA A 58 15.84 9.94 -11.65
N GLU A 59 15.34 9.38 -12.74
CA GLU A 59 15.19 10.11 -14.00
C GLU A 59 13.78 10.66 -14.22
N CYS A 60 12.79 10.18 -13.48
CA CYS A 60 11.37 10.51 -13.66
C CYS A 60 10.85 10.11 -15.04
N ARG A 61 11.49 9.11 -15.66
CA ARG A 61 11.04 8.52 -16.92
C ARG A 61 9.94 7.51 -16.67
N LEU A 62 8.97 7.47 -17.57
CA LEU A 62 7.90 6.49 -17.58
C LEU A 62 8.50 5.09 -17.78
N ILE A 63 8.16 4.17 -16.89
CA ILE A 63 8.52 2.76 -16.95
C ILE A 63 7.41 1.99 -17.65
N ARG A 64 6.17 2.11 -17.18
CA ARG A 64 5.01 1.43 -17.75
C ARG A 64 3.73 2.15 -17.36
N ARG A 65 2.79 2.22 -18.30
CA ARG A 65 1.40 2.55 -18.05
C ARG A 65 0.54 1.27 -18.05
N ILE A 66 -0.36 1.14 -17.09
CA ILE A 66 -1.31 0.04 -16.97
C ILE A 66 -2.71 0.65 -16.84
N ASP A 67 -3.61 0.30 -17.77
CA ASP A 67 -4.96 0.86 -17.87
C ASP A 67 -5.93 0.13 -16.93
N VAL A 68 -5.75 0.36 -15.63
CA VAL A 68 -6.61 -0.13 -14.55
C VAL A 68 -6.92 1.03 -13.59
N ASN A 69 -8.18 1.15 -13.15
CA ASN A 69 -8.54 2.04 -12.05
C ASN A 69 -7.99 1.49 -10.73
N VAL A 70 -6.93 2.09 -10.21
CA VAL A 70 -6.21 1.56 -9.05
C VAL A 70 -6.64 2.27 -7.78
N LYS A 71 -7.14 1.57 -6.77
CA LYS A 71 -7.41 2.07 -5.41
C LYS A 71 -6.27 1.87 -4.43
N VAL A 72 -5.56 0.76 -4.55
CA VAL A 72 -4.41 0.43 -3.71
C VAL A 72 -3.26 0.00 -4.62
N SER A 73 -2.09 0.59 -4.43
CA SER A 73 -0.85 0.09 -4.99
C SER A 73 0.22 0.02 -3.90
N ALA A 74 0.86 -1.14 -3.79
CA ALA A 74 1.89 -1.38 -2.79
C ALA A 74 2.96 -2.34 -3.32
N PHE A 75 4.21 -1.87 -3.30
CA PHE A 75 5.38 -2.69 -3.62
C PHE A 75 5.84 -3.47 -2.39
N MET A 76 6.34 -4.69 -2.64
CA MET A 76 7.03 -5.51 -1.65
C MET A 76 8.18 -6.24 -2.31
N ARG A 77 9.23 -6.50 -1.52
CA ARG A 77 10.30 -7.41 -1.91
C ARG A 77 10.00 -8.77 -1.28
N THR A 78 10.00 -9.81 -2.11
CA THR A 78 9.78 -11.19 -1.73
C THR A 78 10.96 -12.06 -2.15
N SER A 79 10.91 -13.35 -1.81
CA SER A 79 11.87 -14.37 -2.24
C SER A 79 11.98 -14.49 -3.76
N ILE A 80 10.87 -14.31 -4.49
CA ILE A 80 10.76 -14.42 -5.95
C ILE A 80 11.13 -13.13 -6.70
N GLY A 81 11.43 -12.04 -5.99
CA GLY A 81 11.84 -10.77 -6.58
C GLY A 81 11.09 -9.57 -6.01
N LEU A 82 10.91 -8.54 -6.82
CA LEU A 82 10.08 -7.40 -6.45
C LEU A 82 8.69 -7.61 -7.04
N ILE A 83 7.67 -7.54 -6.20
CA ILE A 83 6.28 -7.64 -6.63
C ILE A 83 5.50 -6.40 -6.23
N VAL A 84 4.40 -6.16 -6.93
CA VAL A 84 3.46 -5.08 -6.65
C VAL A 84 2.05 -5.62 -6.68
N VAL A 85 1.23 -5.19 -5.73
CA VAL A 85 -0.22 -5.31 -5.85
C VAL A 85 -0.78 -4.07 -6.50
N ILE A 86 -1.66 -4.26 -7.46
CA ILE A 86 -2.53 -3.24 -8.03
C ILE A 86 -3.96 -3.69 -7.75
N ALA A 87 -4.67 -3.00 -6.88
CA ALA A 87 -6.06 -3.34 -6.58
C ALA A 87 -7.03 -2.30 -7.14
N SER A 88 -8.01 -2.76 -7.91
CA SER A 88 -9.14 -1.99 -8.39
C SER A 88 -10.33 -2.09 -7.43
N ASP A 89 -11.50 -1.65 -7.88
CA ASP A 89 -12.75 -1.78 -7.16
C ASP A 89 -13.45 -3.13 -7.35
N THR A 90 -13.00 -3.97 -8.27
CA THR A 90 -13.54 -5.30 -8.54
C THR A 90 -12.54 -6.42 -8.27
N SER A 91 -11.26 -6.16 -8.53
CA SER A 91 -10.22 -7.19 -8.58
C SER A 91 -8.90 -6.64 -8.05
N PHE A 92 -7.94 -7.52 -7.78
CA PHE A 92 -6.56 -7.11 -7.60
C PHE A 92 -5.60 -8.04 -8.31
N TYR A 93 -4.47 -7.45 -8.72
CA TYR A 93 -3.44 -8.08 -9.52
C TYR A 93 -2.14 -8.08 -8.75
N ILE A 94 -1.45 -9.22 -8.71
CA ILE A 94 -0.08 -9.34 -8.21
C ILE A 94 0.82 -9.42 -9.44
N LEU A 95 1.68 -8.43 -9.61
CA LEU A 95 2.62 -8.34 -10.72
C LEU A 95 4.05 -8.43 -10.22
N LYS A 96 4.90 -9.15 -10.93
CA LYS A 96 6.35 -9.14 -10.74
C LYS A 96 6.96 -8.00 -11.53
N TYR A 97 7.88 -7.28 -10.90
CA TYR A 97 8.61 -6.18 -11.52
C TYR A 97 9.98 -6.64 -11.99
N ASN A 98 10.22 -6.55 -13.30
CA ASN A 98 11.44 -6.99 -13.95
C ASN A 98 12.47 -5.86 -13.99
N ARG A 99 13.29 -5.76 -12.93
CA ARG A 99 14.28 -4.69 -12.78
C ARG A 99 15.30 -4.64 -13.92
N ASP A 100 15.76 -5.78 -14.40
CA ASP A 100 16.83 -5.86 -15.41
C ASP A 100 16.37 -5.36 -16.78
N VAL A 101 15.12 -5.67 -17.14
CA VAL A 101 14.46 -5.16 -18.33
C VAL A 101 14.34 -3.64 -18.26
N VAL A 102 13.89 -3.11 -17.12
CA VAL A 102 13.76 -1.67 -16.92
C VAL A 102 15.12 -0.97 -16.91
N ALA A 103 16.15 -1.56 -16.29
CA ALA A 103 17.50 -1.02 -16.29
C ALA A 103 18.05 -0.91 -17.72
N SER A 104 17.94 -1.99 -18.51
CA SER A 104 18.36 -2.01 -19.92
C SER A 104 17.61 -0.96 -20.75
N TYR A 105 16.32 -0.77 -20.50
CA TYR A 105 15.52 0.26 -21.15
C TYR A 105 15.96 1.68 -20.76
N LEU A 106 16.24 1.94 -19.48
CA LEU A 106 16.67 3.25 -19.03
C LEU A 106 18.06 3.61 -19.58
N ASP A 107 18.96 2.63 -19.67
CA ASP A 107 20.28 2.80 -20.29
C ASP A 107 20.18 3.00 -21.81
N SER A 108 19.19 2.36 -22.44
CA SER A 108 18.85 2.66 -23.82
C SER A 108 18.29 4.09 -23.91
N LYS A 109 18.95 4.96 -24.69
CA LYS A 109 18.44 6.32 -24.99
C LYS A 109 17.26 6.30 -25.97
N THR A 110 16.52 5.19 -26.00
CA THR A 110 15.33 5.03 -26.81
C THR A 110 14.28 6.05 -26.36
N ALA A 111 13.60 6.66 -27.33
CA ALA A 111 12.51 7.58 -27.05
C ALA A 111 11.45 6.90 -26.16
N VAL A 112 10.90 7.66 -25.22
CA VAL A 112 9.87 7.17 -24.31
C VAL A 112 8.58 6.99 -25.10
N ASP A 113 8.16 5.75 -25.30
CA ASP A 113 6.84 5.42 -25.81
C ASP A 113 5.76 5.77 -24.77
N GLU A 114 4.55 6.10 -25.22
CA GLU A 114 3.43 6.53 -24.37
C GLU A 114 3.00 5.46 -23.36
N GLN A 115 3.25 4.18 -23.67
CA GLN A 115 2.94 3.07 -22.78
C GLN A 115 4.14 2.60 -21.95
N GLY A 116 5.37 3.03 -22.25
CA GLY A 116 6.59 2.50 -21.64
C GLY A 116 6.87 1.03 -22.00
N VAL A 117 7.65 0.34 -21.18
CA VAL A 117 8.16 -1.02 -21.42
C VAL A 117 7.14 -2.07 -20.97
N GLU A 118 6.62 -2.83 -21.93
CA GLU A 118 5.64 -3.89 -21.67
C GLU A 118 6.14 -4.96 -20.70
N ASP A 119 7.36 -5.46 -20.94
CA ASP A 119 7.97 -6.53 -20.12
C ASP A 119 8.46 -6.05 -18.74
N ALA A 120 8.22 -4.79 -18.36
CA ALA A 120 8.57 -4.28 -17.04
C ALA A 120 7.74 -4.95 -15.92
N PHE A 121 6.54 -5.41 -16.24
CA PHE A 121 5.64 -6.06 -15.29
C PHE A 121 5.10 -7.37 -15.88
N GLU A 122 5.20 -8.44 -15.11
CA GLU A 122 4.68 -9.77 -15.44
C GLU A 122 3.52 -10.10 -14.49
N LEU A 123 2.35 -10.46 -15.01
CA LEU A 123 1.20 -10.85 -14.19
C LEU A 123 1.43 -12.23 -13.57
N LEU A 124 1.46 -12.29 -12.24
CA LEU A 124 1.58 -13.55 -11.50
C LEU A 124 0.20 -14.11 -11.14
N HIS A 125 -0.65 -13.26 -10.56
CA HIS A 125 -1.96 -13.66 -10.05
C HIS A 125 -3.00 -12.56 -10.23
N GLU A 126 -4.25 -13.00 -10.46
CA GLU A 126 -5.44 -12.15 -10.50
C GLU A 126 -6.49 -12.72 -9.55
N MET A 127 -7.06 -11.85 -8.71
CA MET A 127 -8.16 -12.19 -7.82
C MET A 127 -9.35 -11.29 -8.10
N ASN A 128 -10.52 -11.88 -8.25
CA ASN A 128 -11.79 -11.16 -8.40
C ASN A 128 -12.36 -10.73 -7.05
N GLU A 129 -11.53 -10.09 -6.22
CA GLU A 129 -11.92 -9.52 -4.94
C GLU A 129 -11.62 -8.03 -4.85
N ARG A 130 -12.54 -7.29 -4.24
CA ARG A 130 -12.41 -5.85 -3.99
C ARG A 130 -11.56 -5.56 -2.76
N VAL A 131 -10.41 -4.96 -2.96
CA VAL A 131 -9.57 -4.51 -1.83
C VAL A 131 -9.97 -3.11 -1.38
N ARG A 132 -10.29 -2.94 -0.09
CA ARG A 132 -10.47 -1.61 0.51
C ARG A 132 -9.14 -1.05 1.02
N THR A 133 -8.43 -1.83 1.81
CA THR A 133 -7.05 -1.58 2.23
C THR A 133 -6.28 -2.88 2.19
N GLY A 134 -4.97 -2.79 1.99
CA GLY A 134 -4.09 -3.95 2.01
C GLY A 134 -2.67 -3.55 2.41
N ILE A 135 -1.97 -4.48 3.03
CA ILE A 135 -0.57 -4.37 3.42
C ILE A 135 0.12 -5.71 3.13
N TRP A 136 1.41 -5.63 2.80
CA TRP A 136 2.24 -6.82 2.70
C TRP A 136 2.83 -7.17 4.07
N VAL A 137 2.79 -8.45 4.43
CA VAL A 137 3.44 -9.02 5.62
C VAL A 137 4.19 -10.27 5.17
N GLY A 138 5.51 -10.17 5.05
CA GLY A 138 6.29 -11.20 4.35
C GLY A 138 5.81 -11.37 2.90
N ASP A 139 5.67 -12.63 2.48
CA ASP A 139 5.16 -12.98 1.15
C ASP A 139 3.61 -13.03 1.10
N CYS A 140 2.92 -12.62 2.18
CA CYS A 140 1.47 -12.56 2.26
C CYS A 140 0.94 -11.15 2.00
N PHE A 141 -0.01 -11.02 1.09
CA PHE A 141 -0.80 -9.79 0.95
C PHE A 141 -2.03 -9.88 1.84
N ILE A 142 -2.03 -9.15 2.96
CA ILE A 142 -3.18 -9.08 3.87
C ILE A 142 -4.05 -7.90 3.43
N TYR A 143 -5.34 -8.15 3.25
CA TYR A 143 -6.27 -7.14 2.80
C TYR A 143 -7.65 -7.33 3.41
N ASN A 144 -8.45 -6.27 3.39
CA ASN A 144 -9.84 -6.36 3.80
C ASN A 144 -10.80 -6.03 2.66
N TYR A 145 -11.96 -6.69 2.72
CA TYR A 145 -13.01 -6.65 1.70
C TYR A 145 -14.28 -5.95 2.21
N SER A 146 -15.20 -5.61 1.30
CA SER A 146 -16.48 -4.95 1.61
C SER A 146 -17.50 -5.79 2.40
N SER A 147 -17.34 -7.11 2.50
CA SER A 147 -18.16 -7.98 3.38
C SER A 147 -17.59 -8.12 4.80
N TRP A 148 -16.73 -7.18 5.20
CA TRP A 148 -16.13 -7.13 6.54
C TRP A 148 -15.33 -8.40 6.84
N ARG A 149 -14.56 -8.88 5.88
CA ARG A 149 -13.62 -9.99 6.08
C ARG A 149 -12.20 -9.48 5.97
N LEU A 150 -11.33 -10.00 6.84
CA LEU A 150 -9.89 -9.89 6.70
C LEU A 150 -9.39 -11.16 6.02
N ASN A 151 -8.80 -10.99 4.84
CA ASN A 151 -8.26 -12.06 4.03
C ASN A 151 -6.74 -11.87 3.89
N TYR A 152 -6.04 -12.97 3.62
CA TYR A 152 -4.67 -12.92 3.15
C TYR A 152 -4.55 -13.72 1.85
N CYS A 153 -3.69 -13.26 0.97
CA CYS A 153 -3.34 -13.93 -0.28
C CYS A 153 -1.86 -14.33 -0.28
N VAL A 154 -1.59 -15.59 -0.57
CA VAL A 154 -0.24 -16.15 -0.74
C VAL A 154 -0.23 -16.97 -2.01
N SER A 155 0.67 -16.64 -2.94
CA SER A 155 0.89 -17.41 -4.18
C SER A 155 -0.40 -17.70 -4.98
N GLY A 156 -1.35 -16.76 -4.99
CA GLY A 156 -2.61 -16.92 -5.72
C GLY A 156 -3.74 -17.61 -4.93
N GLU A 157 -3.49 -18.03 -3.69
CA GLU A 157 -4.53 -18.61 -2.84
C GLU A 157 -5.01 -17.58 -1.83
N VAL A 158 -6.34 -17.46 -1.67
CA VAL A 158 -6.97 -16.54 -0.73
C VAL A 158 -7.57 -17.32 0.43
N THR A 159 -7.23 -16.91 1.65
CA THR A 159 -7.80 -17.48 2.89
C THR A 159 -8.35 -16.38 3.78
N THR A 160 -9.52 -16.60 4.37
CA THR A 160 -10.12 -15.69 5.36
C THR A 160 -9.50 -15.92 6.74
N MET A 161 -8.93 -14.87 7.32
CA MET A 161 -8.39 -14.88 8.69
C MET A 161 -9.50 -14.68 9.72
N SER A 162 -10.37 -13.70 9.47
CA SER A 162 -11.33 -13.24 10.46
C SER A 162 -12.50 -12.51 9.82
N HIS A 163 -13.64 -12.60 10.48
CA HIS A 163 -14.81 -11.78 10.21
C HIS A 163 -14.78 -10.57 11.13
N LEU A 164 -14.92 -9.39 10.53
CA LEU A 164 -14.98 -8.10 11.18
C LEU A 164 -16.45 -7.73 11.35
N ASP A 165 -16.79 -7.11 12.49
CA ASP A 165 -18.17 -6.70 12.76
C ASP A 165 -18.53 -5.35 12.14
N ARG A 166 -17.53 -4.64 11.60
CA ARG A 166 -17.69 -3.30 11.02
C ARG A 166 -16.60 -2.95 10.00
N PRO A 167 -16.78 -1.86 9.22
CA PRO A 167 -15.78 -1.39 8.28
C PRO A 167 -14.49 -0.89 8.95
N MET A 168 -13.43 -1.69 8.86
CA MET A 168 -12.09 -1.33 9.36
C MET A 168 -11.14 -0.92 8.22
N TYR A 169 -10.01 -0.30 8.56
CA TYR A 169 -8.90 0.04 7.67
C TYR A 169 -7.61 -0.54 8.26
N LEU A 170 -6.76 -1.15 7.43
CA LEU A 170 -5.44 -1.61 7.87
C LEU A 170 -4.53 -0.41 8.16
N LEU A 171 -3.90 -0.43 9.32
CA LEU A 171 -2.92 0.59 9.74
C LEU A 171 -1.49 0.09 9.55
N GLY A 172 -1.22 -1.17 9.89
CA GLY A 172 0.11 -1.76 9.77
C GLY A 172 0.23 -3.10 10.48
N TYR A 173 1.41 -3.69 10.39
CA TYR A 173 1.79 -4.92 11.06
C TYR A 173 2.93 -4.65 12.03
N LEU A 174 2.84 -5.18 13.24
CA LEU A 174 3.90 -5.09 14.24
C LEU A 174 4.51 -6.47 14.47
N ALA A 175 5.69 -6.69 13.89
CA ALA A 175 6.38 -7.98 13.93
C ALA A 175 6.72 -8.43 15.37
N SER A 176 7.06 -7.51 16.26
CA SER A 176 7.39 -7.85 17.66
C SER A 176 6.20 -8.43 18.45
N GLN A 177 4.99 -8.32 17.90
CA GLN A 177 3.77 -8.85 18.52
C GLN A 177 3.00 -9.78 17.59
N SER A 178 3.51 -10.03 16.38
CA SER A 178 2.86 -10.85 15.34
C SER A 178 1.39 -10.46 15.11
N LYS A 179 1.12 -9.14 15.09
CA LYS A 179 -0.23 -8.57 15.11
C LYS A 179 -0.44 -7.56 13.99
N VAL A 180 -1.60 -7.69 13.33
CA VAL A 180 -2.10 -6.70 12.37
C VAL A 180 -3.01 -5.73 13.09
N TYR A 181 -2.78 -4.45 12.84
CA TYR A 181 -3.51 -3.36 13.44
C TYR A 181 -4.51 -2.78 12.45
N LEU A 182 -5.74 -2.61 12.93
CA LEU A 182 -6.83 -2.04 12.17
C LEU A 182 -7.43 -0.85 12.92
N ILE A 183 -7.93 0.12 12.17
CA ILE A 183 -8.61 1.30 12.68
C ILE A 183 -10.02 1.38 12.10
N ASP A 184 -10.97 1.78 12.92
CA ASP A 184 -12.35 1.97 12.48
C ASP A 184 -12.49 3.13 11.48
N LYS A 185 -13.41 3.01 10.52
CA LYS A 185 -13.67 4.05 9.50
C LYS A 185 -14.11 5.39 10.10
N GLU A 186 -15.10 5.36 10.99
CA GLU A 186 -15.72 6.56 11.56
C GLU A 186 -14.68 7.28 12.39
N PHE A 187 -13.95 6.52 13.18
CA PHE A 187 -12.86 7.02 13.98
C PHE A 187 -11.75 7.64 13.13
N LYS A 188 -11.27 6.93 12.08
CA LYS A 188 -10.31 7.49 11.13
C LYS A 188 -10.82 8.79 10.52
N THR A 189 -12.10 8.89 10.21
CA THR A 189 -12.70 10.09 9.61
C THR A 189 -12.71 11.27 10.61
N LEU A 190 -13.06 11.02 11.86
CA LEU A 190 -13.04 12.03 12.93
C LEU A 190 -11.63 12.54 13.21
N VAL A 191 -10.67 11.62 13.31
CA VAL A 191 -9.25 11.94 13.52
C VAL A 191 -8.70 12.77 12.35
N MET A 192 -8.98 12.37 11.11
CA MET A 192 -8.55 13.11 9.92
C MET A 192 -9.19 14.50 9.81
N ARG A 193 -10.35 14.72 10.46
CA ARG A 193 -11.02 16.03 10.54
C ARG A 193 -10.56 16.88 11.72
N GLY A 194 -9.70 16.35 12.59
CA GLY A 194 -9.25 17.03 13.82
C GLY A 194 -10.29 17.07 14.93
N ASP A 195 -11.39 16.35 14.79
CA ASP A 195 -12.49 16.32 15.77
C ASP A 195 -12.22 15.22 16.82
N LEU A 196 -11.26 15.52 17.70
CA LEU A 196 -10.74 14.58 18.70
C LEU A 196 -11.74 14.32 19.84
N ASP A 197 -12.59 15.30 20.16
CA ASP A 197 -13.58 15.18 21.23
C ASP A 197 -14.62 14.11 20.88
N ARG A 198 -15.16 14.16 19.65
CA ARG A 198 -16.09 13.13 19.16
C ARG A 198 -15.41 11.79 18.93
N ALA A 199 -14.14 11.78 18.53
CA ALA A 199 -13.38 10.53 18.43
C ALA A 199 -13.26 9.85 19.81
N ASN A 200 -13.06 10.63 20.88
CA ASN A 200 -13.04 10.13 22.26
C ASN A 200 -14.40 9.62 22.76
N GLU A 201 -15.51 10.14 22.24
CA GLU A 201 -16.86 9.64 22.55
C GLU A 201 -17.19 8.29 21.87
N VAL A 202 -16.65 8.06 20.67
CA VAL A 202 -16.78 6.77 19.96
C VAL A 202 -15.89 5.70 20.62
N LEU A 203 -14.86 6.13 21.34
CA LEU A 203 -13.85 5.28 21.96
C LEU A 203 -14.47 4.16 22.83
N PRO A 204 -15.41 4.39 23.76
CA PRO A 204 -15.99 3.35 24.61
C PRO A 204 -16.86 2.32 23.87
N SER A 205 -17.31 2.60 22.64
CA SER A 205 -18.10 1.66 21.83
C SER A 205 -17.28 0.47 21.31
N ILE A 206 -15.95 0.60 21.30
CA ILE A 206 -15.04 -0.48 20.91
C ILE A 206 -14.91 -1.48 22.08
N PRO A 207 -15.21 -2.79 21.87
CA PRO A 207 -15.15 -3.81 22.91
C PRO A 207 -13.79 -3.88 23.61
N LYS A 208 -13.81 -4.04 24.94
CA LYS A 208 -12.62 -4.10 25.80
C LYS A 208 -11.67 -5.24 25.46
N GLU A 209 -12.20 -6.32 24.90
CA GLU A 209 -11.46 -7.50 24.43
C GLU A 209 -10.44 -7.15 23.32
N HIS A 210 -10.63 -6.03 22.62
CA HIS A 210 -9.71 -5.55 21.59
C HIS A 210 -8.69 -4.53 22.12
N HIS A 211 -8.66 -4.21 23.43
CA HIS A 211 -7.69 -3.28 24.00
C HIS A 211 -6.47 -4.04 24.53
N ASN A 212 -5.25 -3.67 24.11
CA ASN A 212 -4.02 -4.23 24.68
C ASN A 212 -3.23 -3.22 25.52
N ARG A 213 -2.66 -3.67 26.64
CA ARG A 213 -2.01 -2.85 27.68
C ARG A 213 -0.80 -2.03 27.21
N GLY A 214 -0.04 -2.54 26.23
CA GLY A 214 1.09 -1.82 25.60
C GLY A 214 0.65 -0.69 24.66
N GLN A 215 -0.64 -0.61 24.36
CA GLN A 215 -1.19 0.40 23.48
C GLN A 215 -1.44 1.71 24.21
N GLU A 216 -1.71 1.74 25.53
CA GLU A 216 -2.12 2.96 26.24
C GLU A 216 -1.19 4.16 26.06
N LEU A 217 0.13 3.98 25.86
CA LEU A 217 1.06 5.10 25.66
C LEU A 217 1.07 5.64 24.21
N LEU A 218 1.11 4.75 23.20
CA LEU A 218 1.04 5.11 21.77
C LEU A 218 -0.39 5.50 21.34
N VAL A 219 -1.41 4.89 21.96
CA VAL A 219 -2.85 5.15 21.79
C VAL A 219 -3.28 6.43 22.51
N LYS A 220 -2.63 6.83 23.61
CA LYS A 220 -2.85 8.16 24.19
C LYS A 220 -2.36 9.29 23.29
N GLN A 221 -1.44 9.02 22.36
CA GLN A 221 -1.03 10.00 21.36
C GLN A 221 -1.82 9.90 20.03
N PHE A 222 -2.32 8.72 19.62
CA PHE A 222 -2.94 8.53 18.29
C PHE A 222 -4.18 7.62 18.18
N LEU A 223 -4.86 7.36 19.30
CA LEU A 223 -6.17 6.74 19.38
C LEU A 223 -6.29 5.21 19.14
N LYS A 224 -7.41 4.68 19.64
CA LYS A 224 -7.75 3.27 19.91
C LYS A 224 -7.75 2.38 18.66
N LEU A 225 -6.87 1.39 18.66
CA LEU A 225 -6.66 0.44 17.56
C LEU A 225 -7.37 -0.88 17.89
N ALA A 226 -7.97 -1.52 16.89
CA ALA A 226 -8.29 -2.94 17.00
C ALA A 226 -7.10 -3.76 16.52
N THR A 227 -6.91 -4.94 17.11
CA THR A 227 -5.77 -5.80 16.79
C THR A 227 -6.24 -7.20 16.52
N ILE A 228 -5.74 -7.78 15.43
CA ILE A 228 -5.97 -9.17 15.07
C ILE A 228 -4.63 -9.89 15.17
N GLU A 229 -4.61 -10.96 15.97
CA GLU A 229 -3.47 -11.87 16.00
C GLU A 229 -3.40 -12.62 14.69
N VAL A 230 -2.25 -12.56 14.05
CA VAL A 230 -1.99 -13.36 12.87
C VAL A 230 -1.54 -14.73 13.37
N GLU A 231 -2.46 -15.69 13.45
CA GLU A 231 -2.08 -17.11 13.59
C GLU A 231 -1.40 -17.58 12.30
N GLY A 232 -0.13 -17.21 12.15
CA GLY A 232 0.58 -17.36 10.89
C GLY A 232 2.03 -17.75 11.01
N GLU A 233 2.76 -17.38 12.07
CA GLU A 233 4.21 -17.65 12.09
C GLU A 233 4.56 -19.14 12.10
N THR A 234 3.79 -19.99 12.80
CA THR A 234 4.09 -21.43 12.86
C THR A 234 3.57 -22.24 11.67
N LYS A 235 2.61 -21.74 10.90
CA LYS A 235 2.15 -22.37 9.64
C LYS A 235 2.89 -21.84 8.43
N LEU A 236 3.09 -20.52 8.30
CA LEU A 236 3.85 -19.92 7.19
C LEU A 236 5.31 -20.36 7.16
N GLN A 237 5.97 -20.50 8.32
CA GLN A 237 7.34 -21.03 8.34
C GLN A 237 7.39 -22.53 8.04
N ARG A 238 6.37 -23.31 8.40
CA ARG A 238 6.30 -24.74 8.07
C ARG A 238 5.99 -24.99 6.61
N GLU A 239 5.08 -24.22 6.01
CA GLU A 239 4.70 -24.38 4.60
C GLU A 239 5.80 -23.90 3.64
N VAL A 240 6.57 -22.88 4.03
CA VAL A 240 7.78 -22.44 3.30
C VAL A 240 8.92 -23.45 3.45
N ALA A 241 9.04 -24.12 4.61
CA ALA A 241 10.04 -25.16 4.84
C ALA A 241 9.70 -26.51 4.19
N GLU A 242 8.41 -26.83 3.98
CA GLU A 242 7.97 -28.07 3.33
C GLU A 242 7.95 -28.00 1.79
N LYS A 243 8.04 -26.79 1.21
CA LYS A 243 8.11 -26.55 -0.25
C LYS A 243 9.48 -26.07 -0.75
N SER A 244 10.51 -26.08 0.11
CA SER A 244 11.93 -25.83 -0.23
C SER A 244 12.72 -27.13 -0.18
#